data_AF-S3BEW8-F1
#
_entry.id   AF-S3BEW8-F1
#
_cell.length_a   1.000
_cell.length_b   1.000
_cell.length_c   1.000
_cell.angle_alpha   90.00
_cell.angle_beta   90.00
_cell.angle_gamma   90.00
#
_symmetry.space_group_name_H-M   'P 1'
#
loop_
_entity.id
_entity.type
_entity.pdbx_description
1 polymer ?
#
loop_
_entity_poly.entity_id
_entity_poly.type
_entity_poly.pdbx_seq_one_letter_code
_entity_poly.pdbx_strand_id
1 'polypeptide(L)'
;MSEMNLCRRNLLKAGAAAAAGIMASAAANAGIPAAKVEKYDEEYDVVIIGSGFAGMACALKAGRAGKKVLMLEKMPVVGGNSAICGGNVACPVNPVQKAQGIKDSRELFIADCLKDGLGLNHVELLSKIVDRCNDTIKFVEDCGAEFVPNHMLFEGGHSVPRSYEIKAGTGSGYIHPMYDQIKKLSNVTVKTRAKFDDFIMDGDAVVGVTYREGYRFNAKLQSDDLENKTGKTKTVRAKLGVMLAAGGFSRDIWFRQIQDPRVVPTTDSTNQLGATAGVLVKSLGIGAAPVQLCWLQFLPYTNPREKGFGVSVNFTNHACMDFGIVVDRKTGKRFMDEHAGRKIKSDALFNVIGKDENYPIAIASEEIVKAINPSFVKLPIEMGTVKKFNTLEELADYFKINKAPFLEQVERFNGFVAKQEDPEFHRILKFQNGLNLAKGPYYGIEVAPKIHHTMGGVMINPDSQVISATTHAPIKGLYAGGEITGGVHGASRLGTVAVIDALTFGMIAGEHFAAM
;
A
#
# COMPACT_ATOMS: atom_id res chain seq x y z
N MET A 1 65.97 17.83 -7.79
CA MET A 1 64.50 17.95 -7.69
C MET A 1 63.99 16.74 -6.92
N SER A 2 63.75 16.89 -5.62
CA SER A 2 63.65 15.78 -4.66
C SER A 2 62.26 15.12 -4.60
N GLU A 3 62.23 13.88 -4.11
CA GLU A 3 61.07 13.00 -3.88
C GLU A 3 59.85 13.68 -3.23
N MET A 4 60.07 14.77 -2.49
CA MET A 4 59.02 15.57 -1.88
C MET A 4 58.05 16.19 -2.91
N ASN A 5 58.51 16.47 -4.14
CA ASN A 5 57.66 16.94 -5.24
C ASN A 5 56.80 15.84 -5.88
N LEU A 6 57.26 14.58 -5.84
CA LEU A 6 56.47 13.42 -6.30
C LEU A 6 55.34 13.10 -5.32
N CYS A 7 55.60 13.20 -4.02
CA CYS A 7 54.58 12.97 -2.98
C CYS A 7 53.43 14.01 -3.04
N ARG A 8 53.74 15.31 -3.23
CA ARG A 8 52.73 16.36 -3.40
C ARG A 8 51.88 16.19 -4.67
N ARG A 9 52.49 15.80 -5.80
CA ARG A 9 51.74 15.56 -7.05
C ARG A 9 50.82 14.36 -6.95
N ASN A 10 51.22 13.30 -6.23
CA ASN A 10 50.37 12.14 -6.00
C ASN A 10 49.24 12.44 -5.00
N LEU A 11 49.49 13.23 -3.96
CA LEU A 11 48.45 13.74 -3.04
C LEU A 11 47.43 14.65 -3.74
N LEU A 12 47.89 15.54 -4.63
CA LEU A 12 46.98 16.39 -5.43
C LEU A 12 46.17 15.58 -6.45
N LYS A 13 46.76 14.56 -7.09
CA LYS A 13 46.04 13.64 -7.99
C LYS A 13 45.03 12.77 -7.23
N ALA A 14 45.39 12.24 -6.06
CA ALA A 14 44.49 11.47 -5.21
C ALA A 14 43.37 12.34 -4.63
N GLY A 15 43.68 13.57 -4.20
CA GLY A 15 42.70 14.55 -3.75
C GLY A 15 41.75 15.01 -4.85
N ALA A 16 42.26 15.22 -6.07
CA ALA A 16 41.42 15.56 -7.23
C ALA A 16 40.55 14.37 -7.68
N ALA A 17 41.06 13.14 -7.65
CA ALA A 17 40.28 11.94 -7.96
C ALA A 17 39.21 11.65 -6.88
N ALA A 18 39.53 11.84 -5.60
CA ALA A 18 38.58 11.72 -4.51
C ALA A 18 37.52 12.84 -4.58
N ALA A 19 37.90 14.09 -4.82
CA ALA A 19 36.96 15.20 -5.01
C ALA A 19 36.09 15.03 -6.25
N ALA A 20 36.66 14.55 -7.38
CA ALA A 20 35.90 14.23 -8.58
C ALA A 20 34.95 13.05 -8.36
N GLY A 21 35.36 12.02 -7.61
CA GLY A 21 34.50 10.90 -7.21
C GLY A 21 33.34 11.33 -6.30
N ILE A 22 33.63 12.21 -5.33
CA ILE A 22 32.63 12.78 -4.40
C ILE A 22 31.66 13.71 -5.14
N MET A 23 32.16 14.56 -6.05
CA MET A 23 31.30 15.43 -6.89
C MET A 23 30.49 14.63 -7.92
N ALA A 24 31.04 13.57 -8.51
CA ALA A 24 30.29 12.69 -9.41
C ALA A 24 29.18 11.93 -8.65
N SER A 25 29.41 11.53 -7.39
CA SER A 25 28.38 10.90 -6.55
C SER A 25 27.30 11.89 -6.08
N ALA A 26 27.65 13.15 -5.79
CA ALA A 26 26.69 14.18 -5.46
C ALA A 26 25.82 14.58 -6.67
N ALA A 27 26.41 14.60 -7.87
CA ALA A 27 25.70 14.88 -9.13
C ALA A 27 24.75 13.74 -9.57
N ALA A 28 24.96 12.50 -9.11
CA ALA A 28 24.13 11.35 -9.49
C ALA A 28 22.71 11.36 -8.86
N ASN A 29 22.49 12.18 -7.84
CA ASN A 29 21.22 12.26 -7.11
C ASN A 29 20.43 13.56 -7.35
N ALA A 30 21.01 14.60 -7.96
CA ALA A 30 20.36 15.90 -8.15
C ALA A 30 19.44 16.01 -9.39
N GLY A 31 19.16 14.91 -10.08
CA GLY A 31 18.50 14.92 -11.39
C GLY A 31 19.41 15.40 -12.52
N ILE A 32 18.94 15.31 -13.76
CA ILE A 32 19.67 15.73 -14.97
C ILE A 32 19.43 17.23 -15.20
N PRO A 33 20.44 18.11 -15.19
CA PRO A 33 20.24 19.52 -15.51
C PRO A 33 19.68 19.70 -16.93
N ALA A 34 18.63 20.50 -17.09
CA ALA A 34 17.97 20.76 -18.37
C ALA A 34 18.93 21.33 -19.43
N ALA A 35 19.91 22.13 -19.00
CA ALA A 35 20.98 22.64 -19.87
C ALA A 35 21.89 21.55 -20.47
N LYS A 36 21.88 20.33 -19.90
CA LYS A 36 22.61 19.15 -20.43
C LYS A 36 21.75 18.29 -21.37
N VAL A 37 20.48 18.62 -21.55
CA VAL A 37 19.59 17.90 -22.47
C VAL A 37 19.71 18.52 -23.85
N GLU A 38 20.49 17.88 -24.73
CA GLU A 38 20.69 18.36 -26.11
C GLU A 38 19.40 18.32 -26.93
N LYS A 39 18.57 17.30 -26.73
CA LYS A 39 17.32 17.09 -27.48
C LYS A 39 16.30 16.30 -26.66
N TYR A 40 15.05 16.73 -26.71
CA TYR A 40 13.90 15.95 -26.24
C TYR A 40 13.38 15.04 -27.35
N ASP A 41 13.12 13.77 -27.03
CA ASP A 41 12.50 12.82 -27.94
C ASP A 41 11.00 13.10 -28.11
N GLU A 42 10.34 13.52 -27.03
CA GLU A 42 8.91 13.77 -26.98
C GLU A 42 8.60 14.96 -26.05
N GLU A 43 7.48 15.65 -26.29
CA GLU A 43 6.98 16.71 -25.41
C GLU A 43 5.51 16.48 -25.06
N TYR A 44 5.20 16.66 -23.79
CA TYR A 44 3.86 16.54 -23.21
C TYR A 44 3.60 17.69 -22.24
N ASP A 45 2.32 18.00 -22.01
CA ASP A 45 1.95 18.98 -20.99
C ASP A 45 2.17 18.38 -19.60
N VAL A 46 1.72 17.14 -19.42
CA VAL A 46 1.80 16.41 -18.15
C VAL A 46 2.41 15.04 -18.37
N VAL A 47 3.34 14.66 -17.48
CA VAL A 47 3.92 13.31 -17.45
C VAL A 47 3.56 12.64 -16.13
N ILE A 48 2.99 11.45 -16.17
CA ILE A 48 2.52 10.69 -15.01
C ILE A 48 3.36 9.42 -14.90
N ILE A 49 3.91 9.16 -13.73
CA ILE A 49 4.72 7.97 -13.46
C ILE A 49 3.90 7.01 -12.60
N GLY A 50 3.39 5.94 -13.22
CA GLY A 50 2.56 4.91 -12.59
C GLY A 50 1.09 4.99 -12.99
N SER A 51 0.48 3.81 -13.20
CA SER A 51 -0.89 3.68 -13.71
C SER A 51 -1.89 3.15 -12.68
N GLY A 52 -1.60 3.33 -11.38
CA GLY A 52 -2.55 3.03 -10.29
C GLY A 52 -3.69 4.05 -10.20
N PHE A 53 -4.46 4.02 -9.12
CA PHE A 53 -5.60 4.93 -8.90
C PHE A 53 -5.25 6.40 -9.09
N ALA A 54 -4.15 6.87 -8.48
CA ALA A 54 -3.74 8.26 -8.57
C ALA A 54 -3.38 8.69 -10.01
N GLY A 55 -2.65 7.83 -10.72
CA GLY A 55 -2.23 8.11 -12.10
C GLY A 55 -3.42 8.14 -13.06
N MET A 56 -4.35 7.19 -12.93
CA MET A 56 -5.59 7.15 -13.72
C MET A 56 -6.48 8.38 -13.47
N ALA A 57 -6.67 8.76 -12.21
CA ALA A 57 -7.46 9.94 -11.85
C ALA A 57 -6.84 11.24 -12.40
N CYS A 58 -5.52 11.40 -12.27
CA CYS A 58 -4.79 12.54 -12.81
C CYS A 58 -4.89 12.61 -14.34
N ALA A 59 -4.67 11.48 -15.02
CA ALA A 59 -4.72 11.39 -16.47
C ALA A 59 -6.10 11.76 -17.03
N LEU A 60 -7.17 11.29 -16.38
CA LEU A 60 -8.54 11.60 -16.78
C LEU A 60 -8.89 13.07 -16.59
N LYS A 61 -8.54 13.66 -15.44
CA LYS A 61 -8.82 15.08 -15.16
C LYS A 61 -8.06 15.99 -16.11
N ALA A 62 -6.74 15.81 -16.26
CA ALA A 62 -5.93 16.60 -17.18
C ALA A 62 -6.32 16.35 -18.65
N GLY A 63 -6.53 15.09 -19.04
CA GLY A 63 -6.90 14.69 -20.40
C GLY A 63 -8.26 15.23 -20.84
N ARG A 64 -9.29 15.16 -19.97
CA ARG A 64 -10.62 15.75 -20.27
C ARG A 64 -10.58 17.27 -20.42
N ALA A 65 -9.60 17.94 -19.80
CA ALA A 65 -9.33 19.37 -19.99
C ALA A 65 -8.48 19.68 -21.24
N GLY A 66 -8.21 18.69 -22.09
CA GLY A 66 -7.49 18.88 -23.35
C GLY A 66 -5.96 18.88 -23.24
N LYS A 67 -5.39 18.62 -22.05
CA LYS A 67 -3.93 18.55 -21.88
C LYS A 67 -3.35 17.32 -22.58
N LYS A 68 -2.18 17.46 -23.19
CA LYS A 68 -1.45 16.34 -23.77
C LYS A 68 -0.73 15.58 -22.65
N VAL A 69 -1.20 14.37 -22.33
CA VAL A 69 -0.72 13.59 -21.17
C VAL A 69 0.06 12.36 -21.63
N LEU A 70 1.21 12.11 -20.99
CA LEU A 70 1.94 10.84 -21.09
C LEU A 70 1.87 10.12 -19.74
N MET A 71 1.39 8.88 -19.72
CA MET A 71 1.45 8.01 -18.55
C MET A 71 2.39 6.84 -18.79
N LEU A 72 3.36 6.69 -17.91
CA LEU A 72 4.41 5.66 -17.95
C LEU A 72 4.10 4.56 -16.93
N GLU A 73 4.02 3.32 -17.40
CA GLU A 73 3.86 2.14 -16.55
C GLU A 73 5.02 1.17 -16.82
N LYS A 74 5.82 0.87 -15.79
CA LYS A 74 6.99 0.00 -15.97
C LYS A 74 6.60 -1.45 -16.19
N MET A 75 5.45 -1.87 -15.65
CA MET A 75 4.92 -3.22 -15.78
C MET A 75 4.28 -3.42 -17.17
N PRO A 76 4.10 -4.67 -17.62
CA PRO A 76 3.45 -4.95 -18.91
C PRO A 76 1.94 -4.67 -18.92
N VAL A 77 1.34 -4.45 -17.75
CA VAL A 77 -0.09 -4.20 -17.55
C VAL A 77 -0.28 -3.00 -16.63
N VAL A 78 -1.40 -2.30 -16.80
CA VAL A 78 -1.76 -1.14 -15.98
C VAL A 78 -2.32 -1.54 -14.61
N GLY A 79 -2.34 -0.58 -13.67
CA GLY A 79 -3.12 -0.66 -12.44
C GLY A 79 -2.32 -0.99 -11.18
N GLY A 80 -1.15 -1.64 -11.28
CA GLY A 80 -0.31 -1.94 -10.12
C GLY A 80 -1.07 -2.61 -8.96
N ASN A 81 -0.78 -2.20 -7.71
CA ASN A 81 -1.51 -2.70 -6.54
C ASN A 81 -3.00 -2.27 -6.54
N SER A 82 -3.31 -1.15 -7.19
CA SER A 82 -4.68 -0.64 -7.29
C SER A 82 -5.60 -1.61 -8.03
N ALA A 83 -5.11 -2.35 -9.03
CA ALA A 83 -5.94 -3.34 -9.74
C ALA A 83 -6.23 -4.61 -8.91
N ILE A 84 -5.35 -4.97 -7.98
CA ILE A 84 -5.41 -6.25 -7.24
C ILE A 84 -5.85 -6.10 -5.78
N CYS A 85 -6.08 -4.88 -5.29
CA CYS A 85 -6.60 -4.66 -3.95
C CYS A 85 -8.07 -5.10 -3.85
N GLY A 86 -8.62 -5.24 -2.63
CA GLY A 86 -10.04 -5.61 -2.44
C GLY A 86 -11.04 -4.56 -2.94
N GLY A 87 -10.60 -3.31 -3.13
CA GLY A 87 -11.39 -2.27 -3.79
C GLY A 87 -12.46 -1.58 -2.93
N ASN A 88 -12.69 -1.99 -1.68
CA ASN A 88 -13.56 -1.23 -0.77
C ASN A 88 -12.95 0.15 -0.46
N VAL A 89 -13.80 1.18 -0.40
CA VAL A 89 -13.36 2.58 -0.29
C VAL A 89 -14.13 3.34 0.78
N ALA A 90 -13.42 3.92 1.74
CA ALA A 90 -14.02 4.78 2.75
C ALA A 90 -14.42 6.14 2.15
N CYS A 91 -15.65 6.57 2.40
CA CYS A 91 -16.05 7.97 2.20
C CYS A 91 -17.01 8.37 3.32
N PRO A 92 -16.55 9.12 4.32
CA PRO A 92 -17.42 9.56 5.42
C PRO A 92 -18.44 10.60 4.96
N VAL A 93 -19.56 10.67 5.68
CA VAL A 93 -20.65 11.63 5.44
C VAL A 93 -21.17 11.54 4.00
N ASN A 94 -21.53 10.32 3.58
CA ASN A 94 -21.98 10.04 2.23
C ASN A 94 -23.51 9.84 2.12
N PRO A 95 -24.11 9.95 0.91
CA PRO A 95 -25.55 9.80 0.70
C PRO A 95 -26.12 8.44 1.13
N VAL A 96 -25.34 7.35 1.03
CA VAL A 96 -25.80 6.01 1.41
C VAL A 96 -25.87 5.87 2.94
N GLN A 97 -24.88 6.39 3.67
CA GLN A 97 -24.95 6.49 5.14
C GLN A 97 -26.18 7.27 5.59
N LYS A 98 -26.46 8.42 4.95
CA LYS A 98 -27.65 9.23 5.24
C LYS A 98 -28.94 8.44 5.02
N ALA A 99 -29.04 7.71 3.91
CA ALA A 99 -30.21 6.87 3.60
C ALA A 99 -30.42 5.73 4.61
N GLN A 100 -29.33 5.23 5.21
CA GLN A 100 -29.36 4.17 6.23
C GLN A 100 -29.47 4.70 7.67
N GLY A 101 -29.51 6.02 7.87
CA GLY A 101 -29.54 6.62 9.20
C GLY A 101 -28.23 6.48 10.00
N ILE A 102 -27.11 6.18 9.33
CA ILE A 102 -25.79 6.09 9.96
C ILE A 102 -25.31 7.50 10.29
N LYS A 103 -24.95 7.72 11.55
CA LYS A 103 -24.40 8.99 12.05
C LYS A 103 -22.87 8.94 11.97
N ASP A 104 -22.31 9.66 11.00
CA ASP A 104 -20.86 9.83 10.83
C ASP A 104 -20.49 11.31 10.82
N SER A 105 -19.21 11.63 11.01
CA SER A 105 -18.73 13.02 10.92
C SER A 105 -17.28 13.08 10.45
N ARG A 106 -16.83 14.29 10.05
CA ARG A 106 -15.42 14.57 9.75
C ARG A 106 -14.54 14.20 10.94
N GLU A 107 -14.92 14.65 12.12
CA GLU A 107 -14.17 14.49 13.36
C GLU A 107 -14.08 13.00 13.73
N LEU A 108 -15.15 12.23 13.54
CA LEU A 108 -15.16 10.80 13.81
C LEU A 108 -14.24 10.04 12.85
N PHE A 109 -14.30 10.34 11.55
CA PHE A 109 -13.41 9.73 10.57
C PHE A 109 -11.93 10.07 10.83
N ILE A 110 -11.63 11.34 11.13
CA ILE A 110 -10.27 11.76 11.45
C ILE A 110 -9.79 11.10 12.75
N ALA A 111 -10.64 11.01 13.78
CA ALA A 111 -10.30 10.35 15.04
C ALA A 111 -9.99 8.85 14.84
N ASP A 112 -10.78 8.15 14.01
CA ASP A 112 -10.51 6.74 13.67
C ASP A 112 -9.15 6.60 12.95
N CYS A 113 -8.87 7.46 11.97
CA CYS A 113 -7.59 7.48 11.26
C CYS A 113 -6.40 7.81 12.18
N LEU A 114 -6.54 8.79 13.07
CA LEU A 114 -5.51 9.17 14.05
C LEU A 114 -5.26 8.04 15.05
N LYS A 115 -6.30 7.32 15.47
CA LYS A 115 -6.16 6.17 16.36
C LYS A 115 -5.32 5.07 15.73
N ASP A 116 -5.62 4.67 14.49
CA ASP A 116 -4.82 3.63 13.80
C ASP A 116 -3.41 4.15 13.46
N GLY A 117 -3.33 5.40 12.98
CA GLY A 117 -2.08 6.06 12.62
C GLY A 117 -1.22 6.56 13.79
N LEU A 118 -1.58 6.23 15.04
CA LEU A 118 -0.89 6.62 16.28
C LEU A 118 -0.67 8.14 16.43
N GLY A 119 -1.60 8.95 15.91
CA GLY A 119 -1.53 10.41 15.97
C GLY A 119 -0.49 11.02 15.03
N LEU A 120 0.16 10.23 14.18
CA LEU A 120 1.20 10.71 13.25
C LEU A 120 0.62 11.20 11.92
N ASN A 121 -0.70 11.12 11.72
CA ASN A 121 -1.31 11.58 10.48
C ASN A 121 -1.20 13.10 10.34
N HIS A 122 -0.97 13.55 9.12
CA HIS A 122 -1.09 14.95 8.71
C HIS A 122 -2.58 15.25 8.53
N VAL A 123 -3.18 15.90 9.52
CA VAL A 123 -4.65 16.08 9.64
C VAL A 123 -5.22 16.89 8.48
N GLU A 124 -4.45 17.80 7.89
CA GLU A 124 -4.83 18.57 6.71
C GLU A 124 -5.06 17.69 5.48
N LEU A 125 -4.29 16.61 5.32
CA LEU A 125 -4.47 15.66 4.22
C LEU A 125 -5.71 14.80 4.42
N LEU A 126 -5.96 14.35 5.66
CA LEU A 126 -7.20 13.65 6.01
C LEU A 126 -8.42 14.54 5.82
N SER A 127 -8.33 15.82 6.22
CA SER A 127 -9.41 16.78 6.04
C SER A 127 -9.72 16.99 4.55
N LYS A 128 -8.68 17.12 3.71
CA LYS A 128 -8.86 17.22 2.26
C LYS A 128 -9.54 15.98 1.66
N ILE A 129 -9.22 14.78 2.16
CA ILE A 129 -9.94 13.54 1.76
C ILE A 129 -11.42 13.65 2.12
N VAL A 130 -11.76 14.07 3.33
CA VAL A 130 -13.18 14.24 3.74
C VAL A 130 -13.90 15.23 2.82
N ASP A 131 -13.25 16.36 2.52
CA ASP A 131 -13.83 17.42 1.69
C ASP A 131 -14.12 16.95 0.26
N ARG A 132 -13.31 16.02 -0.26
CA ARG A 132 -13.37 15.58 -1.66
C ARG A 132 -13.95 14.18 -1.85
N CYS A 133 -14.17 13.38 -0.80
CA CYS A 133 -14.45 11.96 -1.00
C CYS A 133 -15.72 11.72 -1.83
N ASN A 134 -16.78 12.50 -1.61
CA ASN A 134 -18.03 12.37 -2.36
C ASN A 134 -17.84 12.75 -3.84
N ASP A 135 -17.05 13.78 -4.14
CA ASP A 135 -16.68 14.12 -5.52
C ASP A 135 -15.86 13.01 -6.18
N THR A 136 -14.93 12.42 -5.42
CA THR A 136 -14.07 11.32 -5.88
C THR A 136 -14.90 10.07 -6.18
N ILE A 137 -15.86 9.71 -5.31
CA ILE A 137 -16.80 8.60 -5.53
C ILE A 137 -17.62 8.86 -6.78
N LYS A 138 -18.24 10.05 -6.89
CA LYS A 138 -18.99 10.43 -8.08
C LYS A 138 -18.13 10.36 -9.35
N PHE A 139 -16.89 10.84 -9.29
CA PHE A 139 -15.97 10.82 -10.43
C PHE A 139 -15.70 9.39 -10.93
N VAL A 140 -15.48 8.42 -10.04
CA VAL A 140 -15.25 7.03 -10.46
C VAL A 140 -16.52 6.35 -10.95
N GLU A 141 -17.69 6.67 -10.39
CA GLU A 141 -19.00 6.23 -10.93
C GLU A 141 -19.22 6.77 -12.35
N ASP A 142 -18.93 8.06 -12.58
CA ASP A 142 -19.01 8.69 -13.91
C ASP A 142 -18.02 8.05 -14.91
N CYS A 143 -16.99 7.36 -14.42
CA CYS A 143 -16.07 6.58 -15.27
C CYS A 143 -16.57 5.15 -15.54
N GLY A 144 -17.54 4.66 -14.76
CA GLY A 144 -18.16 3.34 -14.87
C GLY A 144 -17.83 2.38 -13.71
N ALA A 145 -17.28 2.86 -12.59
CA ALA A 145 -17.15 2.03 -11.38
C ALA A 145 -18.55 1.77 -10.79
N GLU A 146 -18.82 0.52 -10.40
CA GLU A 146 -20.10 0.12 -9.85
C GLU A 146 -19.99 -0.36 -8.40
N PHE A 147 -20.74 0.26 -7.51
CA PHE A 147 -20.84 -0.11 -6.11
C PHE A 147 -22.06 -0.96 -5.81
N VAL A 148 -22.01 -1.78 -4.75
CA VAL A 148 -23.17 -2.51 -4.24
C VAL A 148 -24.23 -1.50 -3.79
N PRO A 149 -25.46 -1.52 -4.37
CA PRO A 149 -26.46 -0.50 -4.08
C PRO A 149 -26.90 -0.51 -2.62
N ASN A 150 -27.03 0.67 -2.02
CA ASN A 150 -27.55 0.87 -0.66
C ASN A 150 -26.87 -0.01 0.40
N HIS A 151 -25.56 -0.26 0.27
CA HIS A 151 -24.78 -1.06 1.21
C HIS A 151 -23.53 -0.31 1.68
N MET A 152 -23.33 -0.23 3.00
CA MET A 152 -22.12 0.32 3.62
C MET A 152 -21.46 -0.77 4.43
N LEU A 153 -20.21 -1.09 4.07
CA LEU A 153 -19.42 -2.06 4.80
C LEU A 153 -18.90 -1.46 6.10
N PHE A 154 -18.93 -2.28 7.13
CA PHE A 154 -18.16 -2.09 8.35
C PHE A 154 -16.80 -2.77 8.19
N GLU A 155 -15.73 -2.03 8.44
CA GLU A 155 -14.37 -2.51 8.35
C GLU A 155 -13.65 -2.24 9.68
N GLY A 156 -12.76 -3.15 10.07
CA GLY A 156 -12.07 -3.07 11.36
C GLY A 156 -11.33 -1.73 11.55
N GLY A 157 -11.48 -1.14 12.73
CA GLY A 157 -10.89 0.15 13.11
C GLY A 157 -11.77 1.37 12.81
N HIS A 158 -12.84 1.23 12.01
CA HIS A 158 -13.84 2.28 11.84
C HIS A 158 -14.85 2.28 13.00
N SER A 159 -15.28 3.46 13.45
CA SER A 159 -16.34 3.59 14.46
C SER A 159 -17.74 3.34 13.91
N VAL A 160 -17.98 3.59 12.62
CA VAL A 160 -19.25 3.36 11.92
C VAL A 160 -19.02 2.82 10.50
N PRO A 161 -20.00 2.12 9.89
CA PRO A 161 -19.91 1.72 8.49
C PRO A 161 -19.85 2.94 7.58
N ARG A 162 -18.83 3.01 6.71
CA ARG A 162 -18.60 4.15 5.80
C ARG A 162 -17.90 3.78 4.50
N SER A 163 -17.79 2.47 4.23
CA SER A 163 -17.02 1.97 3.10
C SER A 163 -17.95 1.47 2.02
N TYR A 164 -17.82 2.04 0.82
CA TYR A 164 -18.47 1.52 -0.36
C TYR A 164 -17.83 0.19 -0.76
N GLU A 165 -18.67 -0.79 -1.07
CA GLU A 165 -18.26 -2.07 -1.64
C GLU A 165 -18.31 -2.01 -3.15
N ILE A 166 -17.19 -2.31 -3.82
CA ILE A 166 -17.16 -2.38 -5.28
C ILE A 166 -17.76 -3.73 -5.73
N LYS A 167 -18.71 -3.72 -6.68
CA LYS A 167 -19.34 -4.97 -7.17
C LYS A 167 -18.35 -5.97 -7.75
N ALA A 168 -17.26 -5.48 -8.34
CA ALA A 168 -16.20 -6.30 -8.91
C ALA A 168 -15.41 -7.08 -7.84
N GLY A 169 -15.58 -6.78 -6.55
CA GLY A 169 -14.84 -7.39 -5.43
C GLY A 169 -13.34 -7.11 -5.43
N THR A 170 -12.86 -6.27 -6.34
CA THR A 170 -11.45 -5.92 -6.50
C THR A 170 -11.31 -4.50 -7.05
N GLY A 171 -10.14 -3.89 -6.85
CA GLY A 171 -9.82 -2.57 -7.36
C GLY A 171 -9.77 -2.47 -8.91
N SER A 172 -9.77 -3.61 -9.60
CA SER A 172 -9.98 -3.66 -11.06
C SER A 172 -11.31 -3.05 -11.49
N GLY A 173 -12.31 -3.04 -10.61
CA GLY A 173 -13.61 -2.37 -10.82
C GLY A 173 -13.53 -0.85 -10.96
N TYR A 174 -12.39 -0.22 -10.64
CA TYR A 174 -12.13 1.19 -10.95
C TYR A 174 -11.11 1.32 -12.09
N ILE A 175 -10.05 0.50 -12.07
CA ILE A 175 -8.94 0.60 -13.03
C ILE A 175 -9.44 0.37 -14.46
N HIS A 176 -10.23 -0.69 -14.70
CA HIS A 176 -10.69 -0.98 -16.06
C HIS A 176 -11.63 0.11 -16.60
N PRO A 177 -12.68 0.55 -15.86
CA PRO A 177 -13.54 1.64 -16.35
C PRO A 177 -12.77 2.95 -16.59
N MET A 178 -11.89 3.35 -15.67
CA MET A 178 -11.06 4.56 -15.88
C MET A 178 -10.14 4.42 -17.10
N TYR A 179 -9.51 3.27 -17.28
CA TYR A 179 -8.65 3.01 -18.44
C TYR A 179 -9.45 3.00 -19.76
N ASP A 180 -10.67 2.47 -19.75
CA ASP A 180 -11.59 2.52 -20.89
C ASP A 180 -11.98 3.95 -21.26
N GLN A 181 -12.14 4.85 -20.28
CA GLN A 181 -12.34 6.27 -20.55
C GLN A 181 -11.07 6.94 -21.09
N ILE A 182 -9.89 6.59 -20.58
CA ILE A 182 -8.60 7.13 -21.06
C ILE A 182 -8.38 6.77 -22.54
N LYS A 183 -8.68 5.53 -22.95
CA LYS A 183 -8.54 5.11 -24.35
C LYS A 183 -9.39 5.91 -25.35
N LYS A 184 -10.42 6.62 -24.87
CA LYS A 184 -11.26 7.50 -25.70
C LYS A 184 -10.67 8.90 -25.88
N LEU A 185 -9.63 9.24 -25.13
CA LEU A 185 -8.96 10.54 -25.17
C LEU A 185 -7.72 10.46 -26.08
N SER A 186 -7.80 11.03 -27.28
CA SER A 186 -6.69 11.02 -28.25
C SER A 186 -5.45 11.79 -27.79
N ASN A 187 -5.61 12.69 -26.81
CA ASN A 187 -4.56 13.48 -26.18
C ASN A 187 -3.88 12.79 -24.99
N VAL A 188 -4.30 11.57 -24.61
CA VAL A 188 -3.68 10.80 -23.53
C VAL A 188 -2.96 9.58 -24.10
N THR A 189 -1.65 9.51 -23.90
CA THR A 189 -0.81 8.37 -24.29
C THR A 189 -0.46 7.55 -23.05
N VAL A 190 -0.74 6.24 -23.07
CA VAL A 190 -0.31 5.31 -22.02
C VAL A 190 0.74 4.36 -22.58
N LYS A 191 1.92 4.31 -21.96
CA LYS A 191 3.02 3.41 -22.35
C LYS A 191 3.29 2.41 -21.22
N THR A 192 2.91 1.16 -21.44
CA THR A 192 3.39 0.04 -20.61
C THR A 192 4.82 -0.34 -21.01
N ARG A 193 5.52 -1.10 -20.15
CA ARG A 193 6.95 -1.39 -20.34
C ARG A 193 7.77 -0.09 -20.51
N ALA A 194 7.39 0.94 -19.78
CA ALA A 194 8.04 2.25 -19.78
C ALA A 194 8.47 2.62 -18.36
N LYS A 195 9.75 2.43 -18.05
CA LYS A 195 10.29 2.65 -16.70
C LYS A 195 10.90 4.04 -16.59
N PHE A 196 10.41 4.86 -15.65
CA PHE A 196 11.09 6.08 -15.23
C PHE A 196 12.50 5.78 -14.71
N ASP A 197 13.48 6.62 -15.07
CA ASP A 197 14.86 6.50 -14.57
C ASP A 197 15.37 7.77 -13.86
N ASP A 198 15.13 8.97 -14.39
CA ASP A 198 15.60 10.22 -13.75
C ASP A 198 14.74 11.45 -14.08
N PHE A 199 14.82 12.46 -13.22
CA PHE A 199 14.20 13.77 -13.44
C PHE A 199 15.08 14.67 -14.30
N ILE A 200 14.46 15.62 -15.01
CA ILE A 200 15.14 16.71 -15.70
C ILE A 200 14.83 18.01 -14.95
N MET A 201 15.87 18.72 -14.51
CA MET A 201 15.80 19.83 -13.57
C MET A 201 16.23 21.15 -14.23
N ASP A 202 15.41 22.19 -14.13
CA ASP A 202 15.78 23.57 -14.49
C ASP A 202 15.82 24.42 -13.20
N GLY A 203 17.03 24.61 -12.65
CA GLY A 203 17.17 25.03 -11.25
C GLY A 203 16.49 24.01 -10.33
N ASP A 204 15.58 24.50 -9.49
CA ASP A 204 14.80 23.67 -8.56
C ASP A 204 13.46 23.16 -9.17
N ALA A 205 13.21 23.42 -10.45
CA ALA A 205 11.97 23.02 -11.12
C ALA A 205 12.13 21.69 -11.88
N VAL A 206 11.15 20.81 -11.74
CA VAL A 206 11.05 19.60 -12.57
C VAL A 206 10.40 19.95 -13.90
N VAL A 207 11.13 19.76 -15.01
CA VAL A 207 10.70 20.14 -16.37
C VAL A 207 10.64 18.96 -17.34
N GLY A 208 10.87 17.75 -16.86
CA GLY A 208 10.85 16.55 -17.67
C GLY A 208 11.39 15.33 -16.95
N VAL A 209 11.48 14.22 -17.68
CA VAL A 209 12.01 12.96 -17.19
C VAL A 209 12.78 12.22 -18.28
N THR A 210 13.66 11.33 -17.86
CA THR A 210 14.14 10.23 -18.69
C THR A 210 13.44 8.94 -18.30
N TYR A 211 13.17 8.09 -19.30
CA TYR A 211 12.56 6.78 -19.09
C TYR A 211 13.10 5.77 -20.11
N ARG A 212 12.93 4.48 -19.86
CA ARG A 212 13.24 3.41 -20.81
C ARG A 212 11.99 2.77 -21.38
N GLU A 213 11.84 2.88 -22.70
CA GLU A 213 10.78 2.23 -23.48
C GLU A 213 11.16 0.79 -23.83
N GLY A 214 10.20 -0.15 -23.81
CA GLY A 214 10.48 -1.57 -24.04
C GLY A 214 11.17 -2.25 -22.86
N TYR A 215 11.03 -1.67 -21.66
CA TYR A 215 11.53 -2.22 -20.40
C TYR A 215 10.99 -3.63 -20.12
N ARG A 216 11.83 -4.51 -19.56
CA ARG A 216 11.43 -5.85 -19.13
C ARG A 216 11.82 -6.08 -17.68
N PHE A 217 10.84 -5.92 -16.78
CA PHE A 217 10.99 -6.23 -15.35
C PHE A 217 11.57 -7.63 -15.15
N ASN A 218 12.56 -7.75 -14.27
CA ASN A 218 13.22 -9.01 -13.96
C ASN A 218 13.17 -9.28 -12.45
N ALA A 219 12.23 -10.15 -12.06
CA ALA A 219 12.00 -10.57 -10.67
C ALA A 219 13.16 -11.38 -10.06
N LYS A 220 14.16 -11.77 -10.85
CA LYS A 220 15.32 -12.55 -10.38
C LYS A 220 16.49 -11.66 -9.92
N LEU A 221 16.44 -10.36 -10.21
CA LEU A 221 17.46 -9.41 -9.77
C LEU A 221 17.28 -9.10 -8.28
N GLN A 222 18.36 -8.76 -7.59
CA GLN A 222 18.29 -8.31 -6.21
C GLN A 222 17.63 -6.93 -6.14
N SER A 223 17.99 -6.04 -7.07
CA SER A 223 17.32 -4.77 -7.32
C SER A 223 17.13 -4.57 -8.82
N ASP A 224 15.89 -4.78 -9.28
CA ASP A 224 15.48 -4.51 -10.65
C ASP A 224 15.67 -3.03 -11.02
N ASP A 225 15.50 -2.10 -10.08
CA ASP A 225 15.69 -0.67 -10.34
C ASP A 225 17.16 -0.30 -10.61
N LEU A 226 18.12 -0.94 -9.93
CA LEU A 226 19.56 -0.65 -10.06
C LEU A 226 20.24 -1.45 -11.19
N GLU A 227 19.96 -2.75 -11.25
CA GLU A 227 20.71 -3.70 -12.08
C GLU A 227 20.14 -3.80 -13.50
N ASN A 228 18.83 -3.66 -13.68
CA ASN A 228 18.19 -3.88 -14.97
C ASN A 228 18.53 -2.75 -15.95
N LYS A 229 19.16 -3.08 -17.08
CA LYS A 229 19.51 -2.15 -18.17
C LYS A 229 18.67 -2.32 -19.45
N THR A 230 17.62 -3.15 -19.43
CA THR A 230 16.76 -3.37 -20.60
C THR A 230 15.96 -2.12 -20.98
N GLY A 231 15.52 -2.06 -22.24
CA GLY A 231 14.77 -0.93 -22.79
C GLY A 231 15.66 0.15 -23.40
N LYS A 232 15.06 1.04 -24.17
CA LYS A 232 15.72 2.15 -24.85
C LYS A 232 15.42 3.46 -24.13
N THR A 233 16.45 4.19 -23.75
CA THR A 233 16.31 5.50 -23.11
C THR A 233 15.59 6.49 -24.02
N LYS A 234 14.73 7.28 -23.40
CA LYS A 234 13.93 8.35 -23.98
C LYS A 234 13.96 9.55 -23.04
N THR A 235 13.98 10.74 -23.62
CA THR A 235 13.96 12.01 -22.90
C THR A 235 12.67 12.75 -23.23
N VAL A 236 11.90 13.09 -22.19
CA VAL A 236 10.58 13.73 -22.32
C VAL A 236 10.57 15.07 -21.61
N ARG A 237 10.08 16.11 -22.30
CA ARG A 237 9.76 17.40 -21.68
C ARG A 237 8.34 17.37 -21.11
N ALA A 238 8.18 17.84 -19.89
CA ALA A 238 6.89 18.09 -19.24
C ALA A 238 6.68 19.61 -19.14
N LYS A 239 5.73 20.16 -19.90
CA LYS A 239 5.54 21.63 -19.97
C LYS A 239 4.91 22.21 -18.70
N LEU A 240 4.01 21.47 -18.07
CA LEU A 240 3.31 21.89 -16.85
C LEU A 240 3.85 21.17 -15.61
N GLY A 241 4.20 19.88 -15.73
CA GLY A 241 4.85 19.16 -14.64
C GLY A 241 4.73 17.65 -14.71
N VAL A 242 5.24 17.01 -13.67
CA VAL A 242 5.30 15.57 -13.46
C VAL A 242 4.45 15.18 -12.25
N MET A 243 3.66 14.12 -12.39
CA MET A 243 2.88 13.50 -11.32
C MET A 243 3.50 12.16 -10.93
N LEU A 244 3.85 12.01 -9.66
CA LEU A 244 4.31 10.77 -9.06
C LEU A 244 3.10 9.95 -8.59
N ALA A 245 2.88 8.81 -9.22
CA ALA A 245 1.80 7.86 -8.91
C ALA A 245 2.32 6.40 -8.89
N ALA A 246 3.58 6.23 -8.49
CA ALA A 246 4.32 4.97 -8.65
C ALA A 246 4.02 3.91 -7.58
N GLY A 247 3.19 4.24 -6.58
CA GLY A 247 2.88 3.38 -5.45
C GLY A 247 4.02 3.29 -4.43
N GLY A 248 3.89 2.33 -3.51
CA GLY A 248 4.83 2.11 -2.41
C GLY A 248 6.02 1.22 -2.77
N PHE A 249 6.78 0.86 -1.75
CA PHE A 249 8.06 0.12 -1.88
C PHE A 249 8.03 -1.27 -1.21
N SER A 250 6.85 -1.86 -1.00
CA SER A 250 6.66 -3.13 -0.30
C SER A 250 7.45 -4.34 -0.88
N ARG A 251 7.88 -4.28 -2.14
CA ARG A 251 8.68 -5.33 -2.82
C ARG A 251 10.16 -4.99 -2.96
N ASP A 252 10.60 -3.82 -2.50
CA ASP A 252 12.02 -3.47 -2.50
C ASP A 252 12.71 -4.07 -1.26
N ILE A 253 13.44 -5.17 -1.46
CA ILE A 253 14.01 -5.96 -0.37
C ILE A 253 14.99 -5.14 0.46
N TRP A 254 15.89 -4.40 -0.18
CA TRP A 254 16.87 -3.61 0.57
C TRP A 254 16.17 -2.44 1.28
N PHE A 255 15.31 -1.72 0.56
CA PHE A 255 14.70 -0.50 1.11
C PHE A 255 13.80 -0.83 2.31
N ARG A 256 12.98 -1.89 2.26
CA ARG A 256 12.15 -2.27 3.42
C ARG A 256 12.96 -2.72 4.65
N GLN A 257 14.11 -3.37 4.45
CA GLN A 257 14.93 -3.88 5.57
C GLN A 257 15.63 -2.77 6.35
N ILE A 258 16.03 -1.71 5.67
CA ILE A 258 16.61 -0.53 6.33
C ILE A 258 15.55 0.28 7.11
N GLN A 259 14.26 0.08 6.80
CA GLN A 259 13.14 0.74 7.47
C GLN A 259 12.68 -0.01 8.72
N ASP A 260 12.56 -1.34 8.65
CA ASP A 260 12.14 -2.18 9.78
C ASP A 260 13.06 -3.41 9.90
N PRO A 261 13.91 -3.49 10.94
CA PRO A 261 14.88 -4.58 11.11
C PRO A 261 14.24 -5.95 11.40
N ARG A 262 12.93 -6.00 11.70
CA ARG A 262 12.18 -7.27 11.79
C ARG A 262 11.95 -7.90 10.42
N VAL A 263 12.04 -7.10 9.36
CA VAL A 263 11.91 -7.57 7.98
C VAL A 263 13.20 -8.26 7.57
N VAL A 264 13.07 -9.50 7.14
CA VAL A 264 14.17 -10.31 6.59
C VAL A 264 14.01 -10.45 5.08
N PRO A 265 15.05 -10.90 4.33
CA PRO A 265 14.94 -11.02 2.88
C PRO A 265 13.80 -11.95 2.43
N THR A 266 13.44 -12.93 3.25
CA THR A 266 12.36 -13.90 2.98
C THR A 266 10.97 -13.43 3.38
N THR A 267 10.82 -12.30 4.09
CA THR A 267 9.50 -11.74 4.42
C THR A 267 8.74 -11.45 3.13
N ASP A 268 7.62 -12.12 2.88
CA ASP A 268 6.87 -11.90 1.64
C ASP A 268 6.00 -10.64 1.72
N SER A 269 5.43 -10.25 0.59
CA SER A 269 4.52 -9.11 0.47
C SER A 269 3.33 -9.47 -0.39
N THR A 270 2.17 -8.89 -0.07
CA THR A 270 0.94 -9.05 -0.86
C THR A 270 0.94 -8.25 -2.17
N ASN A 271 2.00 -7.49 -2.43
CA ASN A 271 2.05 -6.50 -3.50
C ASN A 271 2.52 -7.10 -4.83
N GLN A 272 2.14 -6.45 -5.93
CA GLN A 272 2.67 -6.73 -7.26
C GLN A 272 4.18 -6.45 -7.30
N LEU A 273 4.93 -7.27 -8.04
CA LEU A 273 6.40 -7.30 -8.04
C LEU A 273 7.09 -5.95 -8.29
N GLY A 274 6.49 -5.06 -9.08
CA GLY A 274 7.02 -3.75 -9.41
C GLY A 274 6.83 -2.67 -8.33
N ALA A 275 6.23 -2.97 -7.18
CA ALA A 275 6.07 -2.01 -6.08
C ALA A 275 7.41 -1.80 -5.33
N THR A 276 8.34 -1.12 -5.98
CA THR A 276 9.74 -0.90 -5.55
C THR A 276 10.07 0.59 -5.41
N ALA A 277 11.14 0.93 -4.70
CA ALA A 277 11.41 2.30 -4.26
C ALA A 277 12.02 3.22 -5.34
N GLY A 278 12.28 2.76 -6.57
CA GLY A 278 13.07 3.51 -7.56
C GLY A 278 12.65 4.97 -7.79
N VAL A 279 11.34 5.24 -7.93
CA VAL A 279 10.82 6.60 -8.12
C VAL A 279 10.95 7.43 -6.84
N LEU A 280 10.65 6.82 -5.68
CA LEU A 280 10.78 7.47 -4.38
C LEU A 280 12.23 7.88 -4.12
N VAL A 281 13.19 6.97 -4.31
CA VAL A 281 14.64 7.24 -4.12
C VAL A 281 15.11 8.41 -5.00
N LYS A 282 14.69 8.44 -6.27
CA LYS A 282 15.01 9.56 -7.17
C LYS A 282 14.35 10.87 -6.74
N SER A 283 13.15 10.80 -6.17
CA SER A 283 12.43 11.99 -5.67
C SER A 283 13.14 12.58 -4.45
N LEU A 284 13.59 11.72 -3.53
CA LEU A 284 14.42 12.16 -2.40
C LEU A 284 15.75 12.77 -2.86
N GLY A 285 16.35 12.22 -3.92
CA GLY A 285 17.58 12.74 -4.53
C GLY A 285 17.47 14.20 -4.98
N ILE A 286 16.34 14.59 -5.58
CA ILE A 286 16.07 15.97 -6.01
C ILE A 286 15.55 16.87 -4.87
N GLY A 287 15.60 16.40 -3.62
CA GLY A 287 15.27 17.20 -2.44
C GLY A 287 13.81 17.10 -1.98
N ALA A 288 13.00 16.15 -2.47
CA ALA A 288 11.67 15.92 -1.91
C ALA A 288 11.75 15.53 -0.43
N ALA A 289 10.92 16.13 0.42
CA ALA A 289 10.91 15.87 1.85
C ALA A 289 10.40 14.45 2.16
N PRO A 290 11.19 13.61 2.86
CA PRO A 290 10.74 12.31 3.30
C PRO A 290 9.80 12.43 4.50
N VAL A 291 8.74 11.63 4.53
CA VAL A 291 7.82 11.51 5.66
C VAL A 291 7.66 10.04 5.99
N GLN A 292 7.87 9.66 7.25
CA GLN A 292 7.42 8.38 7.82
C GLN A 292 7.92 7.11 7.11
N LEU A 293 9.06 7.15 6.42
CA LEU A 293 9.57 6.03 5.62
C LEU A 293 9.73 4.72 6.41
N CYS A 294 9.98 4.79 7.72
CA CYS A 294 10.12 3.63 8.58
C CYS A 294 8.80 2.89 8.89
N TRP A 295 7.65 3.46 8.52
CA TRP A 295 6.35 2.88 8.81
C TRP A 295 5.87 1.96 7.69
N LEU A 296 6.02 0.65 7.94
CA LEU A 296 5.50 -0.43 7.10
C LEU A 296 4.24 -1.04 7.74
N GLN A 297 3.17 -1.22 6.97
CA GLN A 297 2.02 -1.99 7.41
C GLN A 297 2.11 -3.42 6.92
N PHE A 298 1.82 -4.33 7.84
CA PHE A 298 1.72 -5.75 7.58
C PHE A 298 0.27 -6.21 7.63
N LEU A 299 -0.06 -7.20 6.81
CA LEU A 299 -1.32 -7.90 6.84
C LEU A 299 -1.19 -9.09 7.81
N PRO A 300 -1.89 -9.10 8.97
CA PRO A 300 -1.62 -10.06 10.05
C PRO A 300 -2.22 -11.47 9.83
N TYR A 301 -3.06 -11.65 8.82
CA TYR A 301 -3.84 -12.87 8.61
C TYR A 301 -3.44 -13.61 7.33
N THR A 302 -2.17 -13.51 6.93
CA THR A 302 -1.67 -14.24 5.75
C THR A 302 -1.04 -15.55 6.15
N ASN A 303 -0.96 -16.50 5.22
CA ASN A 303 -0.30 -17.78 5.44
C ASN A 303 1.19 -17.68 5.04
N PRO A 304 2.15 -18.08 5.90
CA PRO A 304 3.59 -18.05 5.60
C PRO A 304 4.00 -19.02 4.47
N ARG A 305 3.17 -20.03 4.18
CA ARG A 305 3.40 -21.04 3.14
C ARG A 305 2.84 -20.65 1.78
N GLU A 306 2.06 -19.56 1.70
CA GLU A 306 1.54 -19.04 0.45
C GLU A 306 2.38 -17.87 -0.07
N LYS A 307 2.36 -17.64 -1.38
CA LYS A 307 2.96 -16.44 -1.98
C LYS A 307 1.96 -15.32 -2.12
N GLY A 308 2.43 -14.08 -1.93
CA GLY A 308 1.59 -12.90 -2.11
C GLY A 308 0.44 -12.85 -1.08
N PHE A 309 -0.72 -12.39 -1.55
CA PHE A 309 -1.94 -12.39 -0.74
C PHE A 309 -2.32 -13.80 -0.29
N GLY A 310 -2.25 -14.80 -1.18
CA GLY A 310 -2.65 -16.18 -0.88
C GLY A 310 -4.17 -16.39 -0.99
N VAL A 311 -4.61 -17.64 -1.09
CA VAL A 311 -6.03 -17.98 -1.20
C VAL A 311 -6.71 -18.03 0.17
N SER A 312 -5.94 -18.24 1.23
CA SER A 312 -6.46 -18.49 2.58
C SER A 312 -6.68 -17.23 3.43
N VAL A 313 -6.30 -16.05 2.92
CA VAL A 313 -6.44 -14.79 3.66
C VAL A 313 -7.88 -14.50 4.03
N ASN A 314 -8.83 -14.66 3.09
CA ASN A 314 -10.23 -14.37 3.37
C ASN A 314 -10.84 -15.36 4.37
N PHE A 315 -10.41 -16.63 4.35
CA PHE A 315 -10.76 -17.59 5.38
C PHE A 315 -10.24 -17.12 6.75
N THR A 316 -8.95 -16.81 6.83
CA THR A 316 -8.29 -16.42 8.08
C THR A 316 -8.93 -15.16 8.65
N ASN A 317 -9.20 -14.16 7.83
CA ASN A 317 -9.80 -12.92 8.27
C ASN A 317 -11.26 -13.15 8.70
N HIS A 318 -12.10 -13.72 7.84
CA HIS A 318 -13.54 -13.75 8.05
C HIS A 318 -14.05 -14.93 8.88
N ALA A 319 -13.31 -16.04 8.95
CA ALA A 319 -13.63 -17.12 9.88
C ALA A 319 -12.88 -16.92 11.20
N CYS A 320 -11.56 -16.80 11.15
CA CYS A 320 -10.74 -16.90 12.34
C CYS A 320 -10.60 -15.57 13.10
N MET A 321 -10.34 -14.45 12.42
CA MET A 321 -10.20 -13.16 13.12
C MET A 321 -11.57 -12.62 13.56
N ASP A 322 -12.57 -12.69 12.69
CA ASP A 322 -13.91 -12.16 12.97
C ASP A 322 -14.66 -12.98 14.04
N PHE A 323 -14.54 -14.31 14.03
CA PHE A 323 -15.31 -15.21 14.91
C PHE A 323 -14.50 -16.29 15.65
N GLY A 324 -13.33 -16.67 15.13
CA GLY A 324 -12.47 -17.66 15.75
C GLY A 324 -11.49 -17.08 16.77
N ILE A 325 -10.37 -17.78 16.97
CA ILE A 325 -9.24 -17.34 17.79
C ILE A 325 -7.90 -17.57 17.08
N VAL A 326 -6.85 -16.91 17.56
CA VAL A 326 -5.47 -17.21 17.16
C VAL A 326 -4.65 -17.58 18.39
N VAL A 327 -3.94 -18.71 18.34
CA VAL A 327 -3.16 -19.21 19.48
C VAL A 327 -1.68 -19.41 19.13
N ASP A 328 -0.82 -19.14 20.10
CA ASP A 328 0.59 -19.51 20.04
C ASP A 328 0.74 -21.04 20.23
N ARG A 329 1.50 -21.70 19.36
CA ARG A 329 1.74 -23.14 19.43
C ARG A 329 2.43 -23.54 20.74
N LYS A 330 3.37 -22.73 21.24
CA LYS A 330 4.18 -23.07 22.43
C LYS A 330 3.37 -22.96 23.72
N THR A 331 2.57 -21.92 23.86
CA THR A 331 1.80 -21.68 25.08
C THR A 331 0.39 -22.26 25.02
N GLY A 332 -0.17 -22.50 23.84
CA GLY A 332 -1.57 -22.89 23.63
C GLY A 332 -2.57 -21.75 23.85
N LYS A 333 -2.09 -20.53 24.13
CA LYS A 333 -2.93 -19.41 24.56
C LYS A 333 -3.14 -18.39 23.44
N ARG A 334 -4.22 -17.64 23.56
CA ARG A 334 -4.40 -16.38 22.82
C ARG A 334 -3.37 -15.36 23.31
N PHE A 335 -3.01 -14.40 22.46
CA PHE A 335 -1.97 -13.41 22.77
C PHE A 335 -2.28 -12.00 22.23
N MET A 336 -3.45 -11.81 21.62
CA MET A 336 -3.89 -10.53 21.06
C MET A 336 -5.42 -10.48 20.94
N ASP A 337 -5.97 -9.28 20.85
CA ASP A 337 -7.32 -9.05 20.35
C ASP A 337 -7.34 -9.27 18.83
N GLU A 338 -8.08 -10.27 18.35
CA GLU A 338 -8.20 -10.58 16.92
C GLU A 338 -8.95 -9.49 16.13
N HIS A 339 -9.71 -8.62 16.80
CA HIS A 339 -10.39 -7.45 16.21
C HIS A 339 -9.54 -6.17 16.24
N ALA A 340 -8.35 -6.19 16.85
CA ALA A 340 -7.49 -5.02 16.90
C ALA A 340 -7.00 -4.56 15.52
N GLY A 341 -6.50 -3.33 15.46
CA GLY A 341 -5.87 -2.76 14.26
C GLY A 341 -4.69 -3.59 13.76
N ARG A 342 -4.38 -3.47 12.47
CA ARG A 342 -3.38 -4.33 11.79
C ARG A 342 -2.02 -4.29 12.47
N LYS A 343 -1.56 -3.11 12.90
CA LYS A 343 -0.29 -2.93 13.59
C LYS A 343 -0.21 -3.74 14.88
N ILE A 344 -1.21 -3.62 15.75
CA ILE A 344 -1.25 -4.33 17.04
C ILE A 344 -1.17 -5.84 16.81
N LYS A 345 -1.96 -6.37 15.86
CA LYS A 345 -1.95 -7.79 15.51
C LYS A 345 -0.62 -8.23 14.93
N SER A 346 -0.04 -7.47 14.00
CA SER A 346 1.24 -7.80 13.39
C SER A 346 2.40 -7.75 14.38
N ASP A 347 2.44 -6.77 15.28
CA ASP A 347 3.47 -6.70 16.33
C ASP A 347 3.39 -7.90 17.28
N ALA A 348 2.17 -8.28 17.68
CA ALA A 348 1.94 -9.46 18.49
C ALA A 348 2.40 -10.75 17.78
N LEU A 349 2.09 -10.90 16.49
CA LEU A 349 2.55 -12.02 15.66
C LEU A 349 4.08 -12.07 15.55
N PHE A 350 4.74 -10.94 15.29
CA PHE A 350 6.21 -10.89 15.23
C PHE A 350 6.85 -11.35 16.54
N ASN A 351 6.29 -10.96 17.68
CA ASN A 351 6.77 -11.39 18.98
C ASN A 351 6.63 -12.90 19.20
N VAL A 352 5.50 -13.50 18.79
CA VAL A 352 5.27 -14.95 18.93
C VAL A 352 6.09 -15.78 17.95
N ILE A 353 6.21 -15.33 16.70
CA ILE A 353 6.98 -16.03 15.64
C ILE A 353 8.47 -16.02 15.99
N GLY A 354 8.99 -14.90 16.50
CA GLY A 354 10.38 -14.75 16.89
C GLY A 354 11.35 -15.11 15.76
N LYS A 355 12.38 -15.90 16.09
CA LYS A 355 13.42 -16.35 15.15
C LYS A 355 13.30 -17.82 14.75
N ASP A 356 12.37 -18.56 15.34
CA ASP A 356 12.26 -20.01 15.20
C ASP A 356 11.02 -20.46 14.42
N GLU A 357 10.44 -19.54 13.61
CA GLU A 357 9.28 -19.81 12.76
C GLU A 357 8.07 -20.40 13.53
N ASN A 358 7.86 -19.94 14.75
CA ASN A 358 6.72 -20.35 15.59
C ASN A 358 5.41 -19.70 15.12
N TYR A 359 4.98 -20.05 13.90
CA TYR A 359 3.78 -19.50 13.27
C TYR A 359 2.52 -19.82 14.08
N PRO A 360 1.78 -18.82 14.59
CA PRO A 360 0.54 -19.05 15.33
C PRO A 360 -0.52 -19.72 14.48
N ILE A 361 -1.49 -20.35 15.15
CA ILE A 361 -2.57 -21.09 14.49
C ILE A 361 -3.87 -20.33 14.65
N ALA A 362 -4.47 -19.94 13.52
CA ALA A 362 -5.81 -19.37 13.49
C ALA A 362 -6.84 -20.50 13.33
N ILE A 363 -7.92 -20.43 14.11
CA ILE A 363 -8.83 -21.57 14.33
C ILE A 363 -10.28 -21.12 14.20
N ALA A 364 -11.09 -21.92 13.51
CA ALA A 364 -12.54 -21.74 13.38
C ALA A 364 -13.29 -23.07 13.55
N SER A 365 -14.57 -23.01 13.92
CA SER A 365 -15.48 -24.15 13.97
C SER A 365 -16.29 -24.30 12.68
N GLU A 366 -16.91 -25.45 12.48
CA GLU A 366 -17.85 -25.70 11.39
C GLU A 366 -19.01 -24.70 11.35
N GLU A 367 -19.51 -24.27 12.51
CA GLU A 367 -20.59 -23.28 12.58
C GLU A 367 -20.14 -21.91 12.07
N ILE A 368 -18.94 -21.47 12.45
CA ILE A 368 -18.31 -20.25 11.91
C ILE A 368 -18.12 -20.39 10.39
N VAL A 369 -17.60 -21.53 9.94
CA VAL A 369 -17.35 -21.77 8.51
C VAL A 369 -18.63 -21.71 7.68
N LYS A 370 -19.76 -22.17 8.22
CA LYS A 370 -21.08 -22.07 7.57
C LYS A 370 -21.65 -20.64 7.54
N ALA A 371 -21.20 -19.76 8.44
CA ALA A 371 -21.70 -18.39 8.54
C ALA A 371 -21.00 -17.42 7.58
N ILE A 372 -19.89 -17.82 6.96
CA ILE A 372 -19.10 -16.95 6.07
C ILE A 372 -19.30 -17.30 4.59
N ASN A 373 -18.80 -16.45 3.70
CA ASN A 373 -18.90 -16.67 2.25
C ASN A 373 -18.23 -18.01 1.87
N PRO A 374 -18.97 -18.96 1.25
CA PRO A 374 -18.44 -20.28 0.90
C PRO A 374 -17.21 -20.24 -0.02
N SER A 375 -17.08 -19.19 -0.84
CA SER A 375 -15.91 -19.01 -1.70
C SER A 375 -14.60 -18.81 -0.92
N PHE A 376 -14.67 -18.29 0.32
CA PHE A 376 -13.52 -18.14 1.20
C PHE A 376 -13.05 -19.46 1.81
N VAL A 377 -13.88 -20.50 1.76
CA VAL A 377 -13.63 -21.78 2.43
C VAL A 377 -13.17 -22.85 1.45
N LYS A 378 -13.85 -22.97 0.31
CA LYS A 378 -13.66 -24.08 -0.63
C LYS A 378 -12.23 -24.17 -1.15
N LEU A 379 -11.71 -23.10 -1.74
CA LEU A 379 -10.40 -23.11 -2.40
C LEU A 379 -9.24 -23.32 -1.41
N PRO A 380 -9.19 -22.67 -0.23
CA PRO A 380 -8.11 -22.91 0.74
C PRO A 380 -8.03 -24.35 1.27
N ILE A 381 -9.18 -25.03 1.40
CA ILE A 381 -9.25 -26.45 1.78
C ILE A 381 -8.74 -27.33 0.62
N GLU A 382 -9.21 -27.10 -0.60
CA GLU A 382 -8.76 -27.83 -1.80
C GLU A 382 -7.25 -27.70 -2.02
N MET A 383 -6.69 -26.51 -1.73
CA MET A 383 -5.25 -26.26 -1.79
C MET A 383 -4.48 -26.75 -0.56
N GLY A 384 -5.16 -27.29 0.46
CA GLY A 384 -4.55 -27.85 1.68
C GLY A 384 -3.93 -26.81 2.62
N THR A 385 -4.17 -25.52 2.38
CA THR A 385 -3.69 -24.40 3.21
C THR A 385 -4.48 -24.25 4.50
N VAL A 386 -5.78 -24.61 4.46
CA VAL A 386 -6.65 -24.76 5.61
C VAL A 386 -6.93 -26.25 5.80
N LYS A 387 -6.86 -26.73 7.04
CA LYS A 387 -7.05 -28.16 7.37
C LYS A 387 -8.23 -28.35 8.30
N LYS A 388 -9.00 -29.42 8.04
CA LYS A 388 -10.17 -29.82 8.81
C LYS A 388 -9.81 -30.95 9.78
N PHE A 389 -10.35 -30.89 11.00
CA PHE A 389 -10.12 -31.84 12.09
C PHE A 389 -11.46 -32.17 12.76
N ASN A 390 -11.64 -33.39 13.25
CA ASN A 390 -12.88 -33.75 13.95
C ASN A 390 -12.88 -33.21 15.38
N THR A 391 -11.71 -33.17 16.02
CA THR A 391 -11.55 -32.72 17.41
C THR A 391 -10.46 -31.64 17.55
N LEU A 392 -10.50 -30.90 18.66
CA LEU A 392 -9.47 -29.90 18.99
C LEU A 392 -8.13 -30.57 19.30
N GLU A 393 -8.16 -31.79 19.85
CA GLU A 393 -6.99 -32.60 20.14
C GLU A 393 -6.26 -33.00 18.86
N GLU A 394 -6.99 -33.45 17.83
CA GLU A 394 -6.42 -33.75 16.51
C GLU A 394 -5.76 -32.51 15.88
N LEU A 395 -6.43 -31.35 15.98
CA LEU A 395 -5.88 -30.07 15.50
C LEU A 395 -4.60 -29.71 16.28
N ALA A 396 -4.62 -29.82 17.60
CA ALA A 396 -3.49 -29.51 18.46
C ALA A 396 -2.30 -30.42 18.17
N ASP A 397 -2.52 -31.73 17.99
CA ASP A 397 -1.45 -32.68 17.64
C ASP A 397 -0.86 -32.36 16.27
N TYR A 398 -1.70 -32.09 15.27
CA TYR A 398 -1.26 -31.77 13.92
C TYR A 398 -0.36 -30.53 13.89
N PHE A 399 -0.82 -29.45 14.53
CA PHE A 399 -0.08 -28.20 14.58
C PHE A 399 0.92 -28.14 15.75
N LYS A 400 1.10 -29.20 16.53
CA LYS A 400 2.01 -29.22 17.69
C LYS A 400 1.74 -28.07 18.66
N ILE A 401 0.46 -27.79 18.91
CA ILE A 401 0.03 -26.82 19.91
C ILE A 401 0.14 -27.47 21.29
N ASN A 402 0.55 -26.71 22.30
CA ASN A 402 0.50 -27.15 23.70
C ASN A 402 -0.95 -27.44 24.11
N LYS A 403 -1.30 -28.73 24.10
CA LYS A 403 -2.68 -29.22 24.06
C LYS A 403 -3.51 -28.83 25.27
N ALA A 404 -3.03 -29.07 26.49
CA ALA A 404 -3.84 -28.84 27.70
C ALA A 404 -4.20 -27.36 27.89
N PRO A 405 -3.25 -26.40 27.82
CA PRO A 405 -3.58 -24.97 27.85
C PRO A 405 -4.47 -24.52 26.69
N PHE A 406 -4.33 -25.14 25.52
CA PHE A 406 -5.15 -24.83 24.36
C PHE A 406 -6.62 -25.20 24.54
N LEU A 407 -6.91 -26.40 25.06
CA LEU A 407 -8.29 -26.80 25.33
C LEU A 407 -8.93 -25.88 26.38
N GLU A 408 -8.20 -25.50 27.43
CA GLU A 408 -8.65 -24.52 28.43
C GLU A 408 -8.89 -23.13 27.79
N GLN A 409 -8.01 -22.68 26.90
CA GLN A 409 -8.16 -21.41 26.20
C GLN A 409 -9.43 -21.37 25.33
N VAL A 410 -9.76 -22.47 24.65
CA VAL A 410 -10.98 -22.58 23.85
C VAL A 410 -12.23 -22.55 24.72
N GLU A 411 -12.23 -23.28 25.85
CA GLU A 411 -13.33 -23.26 26.80
C GLU A 411 -13.57 -21.85 27.36
N ARG A 412 -12.49 -21.15 27.76
CA ARG A 412 -12.55 -19.77 28.24
C ARG A 412 -13.13 -18.83 27.19
N PHE A 413 -12.67 -18.91 25.94
CA PHE A 413 -13.20 -18.09 24.85
C PHE A 413 -14.70 -18.34 24.61
N ASN A 414 -15.14 -19.60 24.61
CA ASN A 414 -16.56 -19.93 24.49
C ASN A 414 -17.38 -19.30 25.63
N GLY A 415 -16.84 -19.30 26.85
CA GLY A 415 -17.44 -18.61 28.00
C GLY A 415 -17.51 -17.09 27.84
N PHE A 416 -16.51 -16.46 27.21
CA PHE A 416 -16.52 -15.03 26.91
C PHE A 416 -17.62 -14.67 25.91
N VAL A 417 -17.74 -15.45 24.83
CA VAL A 417 -18.82 -15.28 23.84
C VAL A 417 -20.20 -15.38 24.49
N ALA A 418 -20.41 -16.36 25.37
CA ALA A 418 -21.68 -16.53 26.09
C ALA A 418 -22.00 -15.34 27.00
N LYS A 419 -20.99 -14.73 27.63
CA LYS A 419 -21.14 -13.58 28.53
C LYS A 419 -21.12 -12.22 27.82
N GLN A 420 -20.79 -12.19 26.53
CA GLN A 420 -20.58 -10.96 25.75
C GLN A 420 -19.48 -10.04 26.34
N GLU A 421 -18.47 -10.64 26.97
CA GLU A 421 -17.35 -9.93 27.58
C GLU A 421 -16.06 -10.73 27.42
N ASP A 422 -15.02 -10.12 26.82
CA ASP A 422 -13.66 -10.68 26.76
C ASP A 422 -12.76 -9.95 27.76
N PRO A 423 -12.52 -10.51 28.96
CA PRO A 423 -11.66 -9.89 29.96
C PRO A 423 -10.17 -10.02 29.64
N GLU A 424 -9.77 -10.85 28.66
CA GLU A 424 -8.35 -11.05 28.33
C GLU A 424 -7.80 -9.93 27.44
N PHE A 425 -8.56 -9.61 26.39
CA PHE A 425 -8.09 -8.68 25.36
C PHE A 425 -9.11 -7.59 25.03
N HIS A 426 -10.26 -7.56 25.71
CA HIS A 426 -11.32 -6.58 25.50
C HIS A 426 -11.85 -6.54 24.06
N ARG A 427 -11.82 -7.70 23.38
CA ARG A 427 -12.41 -7.89 22.06
C ARG A 427 -13.90 -7.53 22.07
N ILE A 428 -14.34 -6.83 21.03
CA ILE A 428 -15.74 -6.43 20.88
C ILE A 428 -16.59 -7.63 20.42
N LEU A 429 -17.27 -8.28 21.36
CA LEU A 429 -18.03 -9.52 21.08
C LEU A 429 -19.46 -9.29 20.54
N LYS A 430 -19.95 -8.05 20.49
CA LYS A 430 -21.32 -7.76 19.98
C LYS A 430 -21.53 -8.20 18.52
N PHE A 431 -20.45 -8.31 17.75
CA PHE A 431 -20.48 -8.73 16.34
C PHE A 431 -20.33 -10.25 16.17
N GLN A 432 -20.09 -10.98 17.26
CA GLN A 432 -19.83 -12.42 17.26
C GLN A 432 -21.07 -13.26 16.90
N ASN A 433 -22.28 -12.71 17.11
CA ASN A 433 -23.56 -13.39 16.86
C ASN A 433 -23.68 -14.78 17.52
N GLY A 434 -23.04 -14.97 18.68
CA GLY A 434 -23.01 -16.23 19.41
C GLY A 434 -22.10 -17.32 18.81
N LEU A 435 -21.49 -17.07 17.64
CA LEU A 435 -20.57 -18.00 16.99
C LEU A 435 -19.35 -18.25 17.88
N ASN A 436 -18.95 -19.50 18.03
CA ASN A 436 -17.85 -19.87 18.92
C ASN A 436 -17.21 -21.20 18.48
N LEU A 437 -16.35 -21.76 19.34
CA LEU A 437 -15.57 -22.97 19.08
C LEU A 437 -16.07 -24.18 19.89
N ALA A 438 -17.35 -24.20 20.32
CA ALA A 438 -17.88 -25.28 21.14
C ALA A 438 -18.21 -26.56 20.37
N LYS A 439 -18.44 -26.46 19.05
CA LYS A 439 -18.87 -27.59 18.21
C LYS A 439 -17.95 -27.78 17.02
N GLY A 440 -17.35 -28.95 16.94
CA GLY A 440 -16.59 -29.38 15.77
C GLY A 440 -17.50 -29.75 14.57
N PRO A 441 -16.92 -30.09 13.42
CA PRO A 441 -15.49 -30.12 13.12
C PRO A 441 -14.77 -28.75 13.24
N TYR A 442 -13.45 -28.79 13.31
CA TYR A 442 -12.59 -27.61 13.47
C TYR A 442 -11.68 -27.41 12.26
N TYR A 443 -11.29 -26.17 12.04
CA TYR A 443 -10.46 -25.74 10.93
C TYR A 443 -9.26 -24.96 11.47
N GLY A 444 -8.06 -25.29 11.00
CA GLY A 444 -6.83 -24.64 11.45
C GLY A 444 -5.90 -24.27 10.29
N ILE A 445 -5.16 -23.18 10.49
CA ILE A 445 -4.21 -22.61 9.52
C ILE A 445 -3.07 -21.85 10.22
N GLU A 446 -1.84 -21.98 9.70
CA GLU A 446 -0.69 -21.15 10.13
C GLU A 446 -0.85 -19.69 9.66
N VAL A 447 -0.56 -18.73 10.52
CA VAL A 447 -0.61 -17.29 10.19
C VAL A 447 0.72 -16.57 10.40
N ALA A 448 0.98 -15.59 9.55
CA ALA A 448 2.14 -14.71 9.60
C ALA A 448 1.82 -13.33 9.00
N PRO A 449 2.55 -12.28 9.42
CA PRO A 449 2.47 -10.98 8.80
C PRO A 449 3.19 -10.96 7.43
N LYS A 450 2.56 -10.34 6.42
CA LYS A 450 3.22 -9.98 5.14
C LYS A 450 3.14 -8.49 4.90
N ILE A 451 4.16 -7.91 4.28
CA ILE A 451 4.18 -6.47 3.98
C ILE A 451 3.07 -6.15 2.98
N HIS A 452 2.26 -5.16 3.31
CA HIS A 452 1.04 -4.85 2.58
C HIS A 452 1.01 -3.44 2.04
N HIS A 453 1.52 -2.46 2.80
CA HIS A 453 1.49 -1.06 2.42
C HIS A 453 2.64 -0.31 3.09
N THR A 454 3.14 0.75 2.46
CA THR A 454 4.19 1.62 2.99
C THR A 454 3.61 3.01 3.25
N MET A 455 3.48 3.40 4.53
CA MET A 455 2.77 4.63 4.90
C MET A 455 3.60 5.89 4.64
N GLY A 456 4.92 5.74 4.62
CA GLY A 456 5.84 6.82 4.32
C GLY A 456 6.12 6.98 2.84
N GLY A 457 6.53 8.20 2.48
CA GLY A 457 6.83 8.59 1.11
C GLY A 457 7.29 10.04 1.04
N VAL A 458 7.05 10.68 -0.11
CA VAL A 458 7.28 12.12 -0.25
C VAL A 458 6.19 12.93 0.45
N MET A 459 6.57 14.04 1.08
CA MET A 459 5.61 15.00 1.64
C MET A 459 4.85 15.71 0.52
N ILE A 460 3.54 15.85 0.68
CA ILE A 460 2.71 16.71 -0.15
C ILE A 460 1.95 17.72 0.71
N ASN A 461 1.57 18.85 0.11
CA ASN A 461 0.53 19.71 0.66
C ASN A 461 -0.87 19.23 0.22
N PRO A 462 -1.96 19.85 0.73
CA PRO A 462 -3.33 19.47 0.35
C PRO A 462 -3.68 19.69 -1.14
N ASP A 463 -2.80 20.30 -1.93
CA ASP A 463 -2.94 20.54 -3.37
C ASP A 463 -2.10 19.55 -4.20
N SER A 464 -1.68 18.43 -3.58
CA SER A 464 -0.85 17.38 -4.18
C SER A 464 0.55 17.81 -4.61
N GLN A 465 1.03 18.99 -4.22
CA GLN A 465 2.37 19.46 -4.61
C GLN A 465 3.41 18.87 -3.68
N VAL A 466 4.50 18.34 -4.24
CA VAL A 466 5.60 17.76 -3.46
C VAL A 466 6.37 18.87 -2.75
N ILE A 467 6.61 18.71 -1.45
CA ILE A 467 7.33 19.69 -0.63
C ILE A 467 8.82 19.37 -0.59
N SER A 468 9.65 20.39 -0.75
CA SER A 468 11.10 20.29 -0.64
C SER A 468 11.57 20.23 0.81
N ALA A 469 12.54 19.35 1.10
CA ALA A 469 13.23 19.28 2.38
C ALA A 469 14.15 20.48 2.63
N THR A 470 14.58 21.16 1.57
CA THR A 470 15.58 22.23 1.65
C THR A 470 14.96 23.62 1.65
N THR A 471 13.86 23.80 0.92
CA THR A 471 13.16 25.10 0.83
C THR A 471 11.88 25.15 1.66
N HIS A 472 11.38 23.99 2.11
CA HIS A 472 10.08 23.84 2.78
C HIS A 472 8.89 24.35 1.95
N ALA A 473 9.09 24.55 0.66
CA ALA A 473 8.10 25.02 -0.30
C ALA A 473 7.85 23.96 -1.38
N PRO A 474 6.75 24.08 -2.16
CA PRO A 474 6.51 23.20 -3.31
C PRO A 474 7.69 23.15 -4.29
N ILE A 475 8.09 21.95 -4.69
CA ILE A 475 9.00 21.74 -5.83
C ILE A 475 8.21 22.05 -7.09
N LYS A 476 8.63 23.10 -7.82
CA LYS A 476 7.91 23.57 -9.00
C LYS A 476 7.83 22.45 -10.05
N GLY A 477 6.61 22.20 -10.54
CA GLY A 477 6.36 21.19 -11.56
C GLY A 477 6.32 19.74 -11.04
N LEU A 478 6.29 19.51 -9.72
CA LEU A 478 6.25 18.17 -9.14
C LEU A 478 5.03 17.97 -8.23
N TYR A 479 4.23 16.96 -8.57
CA TYR A 479 3.03 16.55 -7.85
C TYR A 479 3.12 15.07 -7.45
N ALA A 480 2.40 14.65 -6.42
CA ALA A 480 2.34 13.24 -6.03
C ALA A 480 0.99 12.87 -5.40
N GLY A 481 0.64 11.58 -5.48
CA GLY A 481 -0.58 11.06 -4.86
C GLY A 481 -0.58 9.54 -4.72
N GLY A 482 -1.30 9.05 -3.71
CA GLY A 482 -1.31 7.64 -3.32
C GLY A 482 -0.06 7.21 -2.56
N GLU A 483 0.22 5.91 -2.57
CA GLU A 483 1.21 5.27 -1.67
C GLU A 483 2.68 5.71 -1.87
N ILE A 484 3.00 6.50 -2.90
CA ILE A 484 4.33 7.16 -2.99
C ILE A 484 4.47 8.33 -2.02
N THR A 485 3.37 8.80 -1.45
CA THR A 485 3.31 9.93 -0.51
C THR A 485 3.32 9.45 0.94
N GLY A 486 3.73 10.32 1.85
CA GLY A 486 3.66 10.08 3.29
C GLY A 486 2.74 11.10 4.00
N GLY A 487 2.34 10.78 5.23
CA GLY A 487 1.60 11.68 6.11
C GLY A 487 0.10 11.37 6.22
N VAL A 488 -0.56 10.89 5.17
CA VAL A 488 -2.01 10.57 5.21
C VAL A 488 -2.33 9.51 6.26
N HIS A 489 -1.47 8.50 6.38
CA HIS A 489 -1.76 7.29 7.14
C HIS A 489 -1.03 7.18 8.49
N GLY A 490 -0.08 8.06 8.79
CA GLY A 490 0.68 7.96 10.05
C GLY A 490 1.39 6.60 10.19
N ALA A 491 1.32 6.01 11.38
CA ALA A 491 1.98 4.72 11.68
C ALA A 491 1.26 3.48 11.15
N SER A 492 -0.02 3.58 10.79
CA SER A 492 -0.80 2.47 10.23
C SER A 492 -1.99 3.01 9.47
N ARG A 493 -2.18 2.45 8.28
CA ARG A 493 -3.30 2.79 7.42
C ARG A 493 -4.57 2.05 7.86
N LEU A 494 -5.61 2.81 8.18
CA LEU A 494 -6.95 2.26 8.37
C LEU A 494 -7.47 1.60 7.06
N GLY A 495 -8.19 0.48 7.21
CA GLY A 495 -8.77 -0.27 6.08
C GLY A 495 -9.56 0.66 5.14
N THR A 496 -9.58 0.37 3.83
CA THR A 496 -10.36 1.13 2.83
C THR A 496 -9.99 2.61 2.59
N VAL A 497 -9.05 3.19 3.35
CA VAL A 497 -8.64 4.60 3.19
C VAL A 497 -7.61 4.81 2.06
N ALA A 498 -6.77 3.82 1.72
CA ALA A 498 -5.78 3.96 0.63
C ALA A 498 -6.42 4.21 -0.75
N VAL A 499 -7.61 3.65 -0.98
CA VAL A 499 -8.31 3.81 -2.27
C VAL A 499 -8.75 5.26 -2.41
N ILE A 500 -9.39 5.83 -1.39
CA ILE A 500 -9.87 7.21 -1.44
C ILE A 500 -8.72 8.23 -1.42
N ASP A 501 -7.65 7.95 -0.69
CA ASP A 501 -6.40 8.72 -0.72
C ASP A 501 -5.86 8.85 -2.15
N ALA A 502 -5.52 7.71 -2.76
CA ALA A 502 -4.89 7.69 -4.07
C ALA A 502 -5.77 8.33 -5.15
N LEU A 503 -7.07 8.02 -5.16
CA LEU A 503 -8.00 8.64 -6.10
C LEU A 503 -8.11 10.15 -5.88
N THR A 504 -8.23 10.62 -4.64
CA THR A 504 -8.43 12.03 -4.31
C THR A 504 -7.21 12.88 -4.68
N PHE A 505 -6.01 12.51 -4.25
CA PHE A 505 -4.81 13.30 -4.55
C PHE A 505 -4.39 13.19 -6.03
N GLY A 506 -4.69 12.08 -6.69
CA GLY A 506 -4.57 11.99 -8.15
C GLY A 506 -5.55 12.91 -8.87
N MET A 507 -6.79 12.97 -8.41
CA MET A 507 -7.83 13.84 -8.93
C MET A 507 -7.47 15.33 -8.76
N ILE A 508 -7.01 15.72 -7.57
CA ILE A 508 -6.56 17.09 -7.25
C ILE A 508 -5.40 17.51 -8.17
N ALA A 509 -4.37 16.66 -8.32
CA ALA A 509 -3.24 16.98 -9.20
C ALA A 509 -3.69 17.20 -10.65
N GLY A 510 -4.59 16.34 -11.16
CA GLY A 510 -5.15 16.50 -12.50
C GLY A 510 -6.00 17.77 -12.67
N GLU A 511 -6.71 18.21 -11.64
CA GLU A 511 -7.46 19.47 -11.61
C GLU A 511 -6.52 20.69 -11.64
N HIS A 512 -5.40 20.63 -10.91
CA HIS A 512 -4.36 21.66 -10.99
C HIS A 512 -3.80 21.80 -12.40
N PHE A 513 -3.45 20.68 -13.05
CA PHE A 513 -2.97 20.72 -14.43
C PHE A 513 -4.05 21.17 -15.43
N ALA A 514 -5.32 20.88 -15.18
CA ALA A 514 -6.42 21.34 -16.01
C ALA A 514 -6.61 22.86 -15.99
N ALA A 515 -6.28 23.51 -14.87
CA ALA A 515 -6.44 24.94 -14.65
C ALA A 515 -5.27 25.81 -15.15
N MET A 516 -4.08 25.21 -15.37
CA MET A 516 -2.94 25.84 -16.05
C MET A 516 -3.16 25.85 -17.55
#